data_AF-A0A9D9IYH8-F1
#
_entry.id   AF-A0A9D9IYH8-F1
#
_cell.length_a   1.000
_cell.length_b   1.000
_cell.length_c   1.000
_cell.angle_alpha   90.00
_cell.angle_beta   90.00
_cell.angle_gamma   90.00
#
_symmetry.space_group_name_H-M   'P 1'
#
loop_
_entity.id
_entity.type
_entity.pdbx_description
1 polymer ?
#
loop_
_entity_poly.entity_id
_entity_poly.type
_entity_poly.pdbx_seq_one_letter_code
_entity_poly.pdbx_strand_id
1 'polypeptide(L)'
;MKGIHVSNLIMPLAAVLLTLGATGCKGTKALLPNVSGKAGEVMVVIDKDFWEGALGDEVRAVLTDEVPYLPQREPLFNLSNVPLTGFSDLFKVHRNILLTQVDPQLDSTGIFFHKDVWASPQSVVQLSAYTEDEAVALMDENAELIVAFFEQAERDRVIGNALLYEEHSLADTVSAIFGGSPHFPAGYKLRKATSDFVWIAYDREYVYQDVLIYKYPIGEEKDPFSADNIIRHRNATMQKNVPGMFENSYMTTSPVLEPLVQHVKYRGLDFMQTRGLWEVENDYMGGPFVSHSFYSRDGKDMIVTEAFVYAPRYDKRQYMLQVEALLYSWEWAVPEEKAQN
;
A
#
# COMPACT_ATOMS: atom_id res chain seq x y z
N MET A 1 -87.59 42.60 6.97
CA MET A 1 -87.39 42.34 5.52
C MET A 1 -86.15 43.09 5.07
N LYS A 2 -85.20 42.35 4.45
CA LYS A 2 -84.09 42.73 3.55
C LYS A 2 -83.33 44.06 3.70
N GLY A 3 -82.00 43.96 3.59
CA GLY A 3 -81.10 45.02 3.10
C GLY A 3 -79.85 45.18 3.97
N ILE A 4 -78.89 44.25 3.91
CA ILE A 4 -77.65 44.28 3.10
C ILE A 4 -76.63 45.35 3.54
N HIS A 5 -75.52 44.80 4.05
CA HIS A 5 -74.29 45.43 4.51
C HIS A 5 -73.43 46.02 3.39
N VAL A 6 -72.78 47.16 3.71
CA VAL A 6 -71.42 47.49 3.27
C VAL A 6 -70.73 48.21 4.42
N SER A 7 -69.59 47.70 4.90
CA SER A 7 -68.69 48.43 5.79
C SER A 7 -67.25 48.17 5.36
N ASN A 8 -66.50 49.26 5.28
CA ASN A 8 -65.29 49.45 4.50
C ASN A 8 -64.07 48.68 5.00
N LEU A 9 -63.27 48.29 4.00
CA LEU A 9 -61.95 47.69 4.04
C LEU A 9 -60.89 48.81 4.12
N ILE A 10 -59.89 48.66 4.99
CA ILE A 10 -58.67 49.48 5.03
C ILE A 10 -57.47 48.57 4.76
N MET A 11 -56.72 48.85 3.69
CA MET A 11 -55.37 48.35 3.37
C MET A 11 -54.33 49.16 4.19
N PRO A 12 -53.10 48.68 4.50
CA PRO A 12 -52.11 48.36 3.45
C PRO A 12 -51.14 47.19 3.71
N LEU A 13 -50.70 46.61 2.59
CA LEU A 13 -49.34 46.14 2.24
C LEU A 13 -48.49 45.37 3.27
N ALA A 14 -48.53 44.03 3.21
CA ALA A 14 -47.47 43.16 3.72
C ALA A 14 -46.91 42.31 2.56
N ALA A 15 -45.58 42.30 2.45
CA ALA A 15 -44.85 41.61 1.40
C ALA A 15 -45.05 40.09 1.47
N VAL A 16 -45.45 39.51 0.34
CA VAL A 16 -45.41 38.05 0.12
C VAL A 16 -44.01 37.72 -0.38
N LEU A 17 -43.19 37.11 0.49
CA LEU A 17 -41.99 36.38 0.05
C LEU A 17 -42.36 34.89 0.01
N LEU A 18 -42.43 34.36 -1.20
CA LEU A 18 -42.62 32.94 -1.49
C LEU A 18 -41.39 32.14 -1.03
N THR A 19 -41.67 31.02 -0.38
CA THR A 19 -40.74 29.99 0.06
C THR A 19 -39.91 29.38 -1.08
N LEU A 20 -38.59 29.32 -0.93
CA LEU A 20 -37.78 28.21 -1.42
C LEU A 20 -37.14 27.52 -0.21
N GLY A 21 -37.62 26.31 0.08
CA GLY A 21 -36.91 25.39 0.96
C GLY A 21 -35.60 24.96 0.30
N ALA A 22 -34.50 25.12 1.02
CA ALA A 22 -33.26 24.44 0.74
C ALA A 22 -32.95 23.51 1.92
N THR A 23 -33.47 22.29 1.85
CA THR A 23 -32.86 21.13 2.48
C THR A 23 -31.46 20.95 1.87
N GLY A 24 -30.42 21.16 2.67
CA GLY A 24 -29.05 21.08 2.18
C GLY A 24 -28.00 21.24 3.27
N CYS A 25 -28.08 20.50 4.38
CA CYS A 25 -26.90 20.27 5.22
C CYS A 25 -25.94 19.34 4.47
N LYS A 26 -25.14 19.90 3.57
CA LYS A 26 -23.86 19.27 3.18
C LYS A 26 -22.88 19.59 4.29
N GLY A 27 -22.71 18.67 5.23
CA GLY A 27 -21.66 18.75 6.24
C GLY A 27 -20.30 18.81 5.55
N THR A 28 -19.66 19.98 5.57
CA THR A 28 -18.22 20.09 5.31
C THR A 28 -17.51 19.30 6.40
N LYS A 29 -16.92 18.14 6.05
CA LYS A 29 -15.95 17.47 6.92
C LYS A 29 -14.88 18.50 7.27
N ALA A 30 -14.59 18.67 8.56
CA ALA A 30 -13.48 19.51 8.99
C ALA A 30 -12.18 19.03 8.32
N LEU A 31 -11.37 19.97 7.85
CA LEU A 31 -10.08 19.67 7.24
C LEU A 31 -9.14 19.15 8.32
N LEU A 32 -8.81 17.86 8.25
CA LEU A 32 -7.87 17.24 9.18
C LEU A 32 -6.43 17.63 8.82
N PRO A 33 -5.55 17.82 9.82
CA PRO A 33 -4.13 18.05 9.56
C PRO A 33 -3.46 16.83 8.91
N ASN A 34 -2.30 17.06 8.30
CA ASN A 34 -1.46 15.98 7.80
C ASN A 34 -0.87 15.15 8.94
N VAL A 35 -0.63 13.87 8.67
CA VAL A 35 0.00 12.96 9.63
C VAL A 35 1.49 13.27 9.88
N SER A 36 1.98 12.89 11.06
CA SER A 36 3.39 12.88 11.47
C SER A 36 3.92 11.44 11.63
N GLY A 37 5.20 11.28 11.99
CA GLY A 37 5.87 9.98 12.19
C GLY A 37 6.68 9.51 10.98
N LYS A 38 7.64 8.59 11.20
CA LYS A 38 8.53 8.09 10.14
C LYS A 38 7.95 6.90 9.41
N ALA A 39 8.26 6.74 8.12
CA ALA A 39 7.95 5.56 7.30
C ALA A 39 8.22 4.23 8.03
N GLY A 40 7.26 3.30 7.94
CA GLY A 40 7.23 2.06 8.71
C GLY A 40 7.20 2.15 10.24
N GLU A 41 6.85 3.28 10.86
CA GLU A 41 6.67 3.41 12.33
C GLU A 41 5.22 3.19 12.77
N VAL A 42 5.02 2.51 13.91
CA VAL A 42 3.76 2.40 14.66
C VAL A 42 3.96 2.92 16.09
N MET A 43 3.10 3.84 16.51
CA MET A 43 3.10 4.36 17.88
C MET A 43 2.13 3.55 18.73
N VAL A 44 2.65 2.89 19.76
CA VAL A 44 1.88 2.09 20.71
C VAL A 44 1.53 2.96 21.91
N VAL A 45 0.26 3.31 22.06
CA VAL A 45 -0.24 4.00 23.24
C VAL A 45 -0.64 2.94 24.26
N ILE A 46 0.19 2.75 25.27
CA ILE A 46 0.10 1.65 26.23
C ILE A 46 0.74 2.05 27.55
N ASP A 47 0.05 1.77 28.66
CA ASP A 47 0.58 2.06 29.99
C ASP A 47 1.79 1.17 30.31
N LYS A 48 2.68 1.72 31.14
CA LYS A 48 4.02 1.15 31.37
C LYS A 48 3.98 -0.31 31.82
N ASP A 49 3.09 -0.64 32.74
CA ASP A 49 3.00 -1.98 33.33
C ASP A 49 2.63 -3.02 32.27
N PHE A 50 1.74 -2.69 31.32
CA PHE A 50 1.39 -3.59 30.21
C PHE A 50 2.48 -3.64 29.13
N TRP A 51 3.18 -2.53 28.89
CA TRP A 51 4.28 -2.49 27.92
C TRP A 51 5.48 -3.36 28.33
N GLU A 52 5.78 -3.38 29.64
CA GLU A 52 6.80 -4.23 30.26
C GLU A 52 6.27 -5.64 30.56
N GLY A 53 4.96 -5.88 30.37
CA GLY A 53 4.26 -7.15 30.61
C GLY A 53 3.99 -7.98 29.35
N ALA A 54 3.09 -8.95 29.49
CA ALA A 54 2.77 -9.94 28.46
C ALA A 54 2.12 -9.31 27.22
N LEU A 55 1.27 -8.28 27.43
CA LEU A 55 0.67 -7.56 26.30
C LEU A 55 1.74 -6.86 25.46
N GLY A 56 2.72 -6.22 26.09
CA GLY A 56 3.83 -5.58 25.38
C GLY A 56 4.68 -6.57 24.60
N ASP A 57 4.92 -7.76 25.15
CA ASP A 57 5.63 -8.83 24.46
C ASP A 57 4.88 -9.31 23.22
N GLU A 58 3.56 -9.52 23.33
CA GLU A 58 2.71 -9.91 22.19
C GLU A 58 2.69 -8.82 21.09
N VAL A 59 2.54 -7.55 21.49
CA VAL A 59 2.59 -6.43 20.54
C VAL A 59 3.91 -6.40 19.76
N ARG A 60 5.04 -6.65 20.44
CA ARG A 60 6.35 -6.75 19.79
C ARG A 60 6.42 -7.98 18.89
N ALA A 61 5.95 -9.14 19.34
CA ALA A 61 5.96 -10.36 18.55
C ALA A 61 5.21 -10.17 17.22
N VAL A 62 4.02 -9.56 17.25
CA VAL A 62 3.20 -9.33 16.05
C VAL A 62 3.77 -8.21 15.16
N LEU A 63 4.06 -7.03 15.72
CA LEU A 63 4.38 -5.86 14.90
C LEU A 63 5.86 -5.75 14.52
N THR A 64 6.73 -6.52 15.16
CA THR A 64 8.17 -6.55 14.86
C THR A 64 8.65 -7.89 14.30
N ASP A 65 7.72 -8.74 13.85
CA ASP A 65 8.06 -9.95 13.11
C ASP A 65 8.91 -9.64 11.87
N GLU A 66 9.61 -10.64 11.36
CA GLU A 66 10.59 -10.48 10.28
C GLU A 66 9.87 -10.24 8.95
N VAL A 67 10.29 -9.19 8.22
CA VAL A 67 9.83 -9.00 6.84
C VAL A 67 10.30 -10.19 6.01
N PRO A 68 9.39 -10.92 5.35
CA PRO A 68 9.77 -12.11 4.62
C PRO A 68 10.58 -11.74 3.37
N TYR A 69 11.51 -12.62 3.00
CA TYR A 69 12.36 -12.48 1.80
C TYR A 69 13.26 -11.25 1.77
N LEU A 70 13.79 -10.83 2.93
CA LEU A 70 14.94 -9.93 3.00
C LEU A 70 16.24 -10.70 3.29
N PRO A 71 17.39 -10.33 2.68
CA PRO A 71 18.68 -10.96 2.99
C PRO A 71 19.13 -10.77 4.44
N GLN A 72 18.74 -9.66 5.06
CA GLN A 72 18.96 -9.37 6.48
C GLN A 72 17.61 -9.26 7.17
N ARG A 73 17.52 -9.77 8.40
CA ARG A 73 16.31 -9.69 9.23
C ARG A 73 16.02 -8.23 9.58
N GLU A 74 14.83 -7.77 9.24
CA GLU A 74 14.33 -6.44 9.57
C GLU A 74 12.87 -6.56 10.05
N PRO A 75 12.46 -5.79 11.07
CA PRO A 75 11.11 -5.90 11.63
C PRO A 75 10.06 -5.25 10.72
N LEU A 76 8.84 -5.81 10.66
CA LEU A 76 7.70 -5.25 9.90
C LEU A 76 7.50 -3.76 10.18
N PHE A 77 7.53 -3.36 11.46
CA PHE A 77 7.43 -1.98 11.89
C PHE A 77 8.50 -1.60 12.91
N ASN A 78 8.86 -0.31 12.91
CA ASN A 78 9.55 0.29 14.04
C ASN A 78 8.50 0.69 15.08
N LEU A 79 8.72 0.36 16.34
CA LEU A 79 7.80 0.74 17.43
C LEU A 79 8.34 1.92 18.23
N SER A 80 7.45 2.82 18.58
CA SER A 80 7.62 3.79 19.67
C SER A 80 6.43 3.66 20.62
N ASN A 81 6.60 3.96 21.90
CA ASN A 81 5.52 3.83 22.87
C ASN A 81 5.34 5.08 23.74
N VAL A 82 4.10 5.31 24.18
CA VAL A 82 3.72 6.40 25.08
C VAL A 82 2.60 5.93 26.01
N PRO A 83 2.64 6.24 27.33
CA PRO A 83 1.53 5.92 28.23
C PRO A 83 0.27 6.71 27.85
N LEU A 84 -0.92 6.21 28.24
CA LEU A 84 -2.19 6.88 27.91
C LEU A 84 -2.25 8.30 28.47
N THR A 85 -1.73 8.47 29.69
CA THR A 85 -1.61 9.78 30.36
C THR A 85 -0.71 10.77 29.61
N GLY A 86 0.23 10.27 28.79
CA GLY A 86 1.14 11.06 27.97
C GLY A 86 0.66 11.29 26.53
N PHE A 87 -0.47 10.69 26.11
CA PHE A 87 -0.98 10.74 24.74
C PHE A 87 -1.66 12.09 24.41
N SER A 88 -0.85 13.14 24.35
CA SER A 88 -1.24 14.51 24.01
C SER A 88 -1.55 14.72 22.52
N ASP A 89 -2.07 15.90 22.17
CA ASP A 89 -2.43 16.26 20.78
C ASP A 89 -1.25 16.17 19.79
N LEU A 90 -0.01 16.30 20.26
CA LEU A 90 1.18 16.11 19.43
C LEU A 90 1.30 14.67 18.90
N PHE A 91 0.92 13.68 19.72
CA PHE A 91 0.99 12.26 19.37
C PHE A 91 -0.23 11.81 18.58
N LYS A 92 -1.38 12.47 18.77
CA LYS A 92 -2.61 12.16 18.06
C LYS A 92 -2.50 12.32 16.55
N VAL A 93 -1.56 13.09 16.02
CA VAL A 93 -1.35 13.22 14.57
C VAL A 93 -0.42 12.15 13.98
N HIS A 94 0.09 11.20 14.77
CA HIS A 94 0.96 10.13 14.28
C HIS A 94 0.23 9.24 13.26
N ARG A 95 0.90 8.86 12.18
CA ARG A 95 0.27 8.21 11.02
C ARG A 95 -0.27 6.81 11.29
N ASN A 96 0.40 6.01 12.12
CA ASN A 96 -0.03 4.68 12.54
C ASN A 96 -0.02 4.61 14.07
N ILE A 97 -1.14 4.26 14.69
CA ILE A 97 -1.30 4.22 16.14
C ILE A 97 -1.95 2.89 16.54
N LEU A 98 -1.36 2.18 17.48
CA LEU A 98 -2.02 1.11 18.24
C LEU A 98 -2.38 1.67 19.62
N LEU A 99 -3.64 1.99 19.82
CA LEU A 99 -4.17 2.53 21.08
C LEU A 99 -4.70 1.38 21.93
N THR A 100 -4.02 1.07 23.03
CA THR A 100 -4.43 0.01 23.96
C THR A 100 -5.14 0.60 25.18
N GLN A 101 -6.20 -0.05 25.64
CA GLN A 101 -6.96 0.28 26.84
C GLN A 101 -7.30 -1.01 27.57
N VAL A 102 -6.65 -1.25 28.70
CA VAL A 102 -6.94 -2.39 29.56
C VAL A 102 -7.54 -1.86 30.87
N ASP A 103 -8.85 -1.95 31.02
CA ASP A 103 -9.57 -1.43 32.18
C ASP A 103 -10.84 -2.28 32.45
N PRO A 104 -11.02 -2.84 33.67
CA PRO A 104 -12.22 -3.58 34.05
C PRO A 104 -13.54 -2.79 33.96
N GLN A 105 -13.49 -1.46 33.84
CA GLN A 105 -14.66 -0.58 33.79
C GLN A 105 -15.07 -0.16 32.37
N LEU A 106 -14.43 -0.71 31.33
CA LEU A 106 -14.82 -0.41 29.94
C LEU A 106 -16.27 -0.82 29.64
N ASP A 107 -16.91 -0.09 28.72
CA ASP A 107 -18.27 -0.42 28.27
C ASP A 107 -18.28 -1.64 27.32
N SER A 108 -17.17 -1.89 26.64
CA SER A 108 -17.02 -2.99 25.66
C SER A 108 -15.55 -3.32 25.39
N THR A 109 -15.29 -4.55 24.96
CA THR A 109 -13.97 -5.04 24.53
C THR A 109 -13.93 -5.39 23.05
N GLY A 110 -12.73 -5.46 22.47
CA GLY A 110 -12.50 -5.83 21.08
C GLY A 110 -11.39 -5.03 20.40
N ILE A 111 -11.17 -5.34 19.11
CA ILE A 111 -10.29 -4.60 18.20
C ILE A 111 -11.14 -3.75 17.25
N PHE A 112 -10.80 -2.47 17.14
CA PHE A 112 -11.49 -1.52 16.26
C PHE A 112 -10.50 -0.81 15.34
N PHE A 113 -10.83 -0.77 14.05
CA PHE A 113 -9.99 -0.16 13.02
C PHE A 113 -10.59 1.17 12.58
N HIS A 114 -9.80 2.24 12.70
CA HIS A 114 -10.23 3.59 12.38
C HIS A 114 -9.29 4.25 11.38
N LYS A 115 -9.87 4.99 10.44
CA LYS A 115 -9.13 5.89 9.56
C LYS A 115 -9.46 7.33 9.93
N ASP A 116 -8.46 8.19 9.79
CA ASP A 116 -8.58 9.64 9.86
C ASP A 116 -9.27 10.17 11.14
N VAL A 117 -8.83 9.68 12.30
CA VAL A 117 -9.40 10.05 13.61
C VAL A 117 -9.05 11.50 13.96
N TRP A 118 -7.76 11.84 13.88
CA TRP A 118 -7.23 13.16 14.23
C TRP A 118 -6.39 13.82 13.12
N ALA A 119 -5.86 13.03 12.20
CA ALA A 119 -5.07 13.49 11.05
C ALA A 119 -5.40 12.65 9.81
N SER A 120 -4.96 13.05 8.62
CA SER A 120 -5.18 12.31 7.37
C SER A 120 -3.89 12.22 6.54
N PRO A 121 -3.56 11.07 5.91
CA PRO A 121 -4.25 9.77 5.97
C PRO A 121 -3.78 8.94 7.18
N GLN A 122 -4.56 8.87 8.26
CA GLN A 122 -4.19 8.21 9.51
C GLN A 122 -4.81 6.82 9.64
N SER A 123 -4.11 5.92 10.33
CA SER A 123 -4.57 4.58 10.66
C SER A 123 -4.42 4.32 12.15
N VAL A 124 -5.52 4.04 12.84
CA VAL A 124 -5.58 3.77 14.28
C VAL A 124 -6.22 2.41 14.50
N VAL A 125 -5.51 1.53 15.20
CA VAL A 125 -6.07 0.30 15.77
C VAL A 125 -6.31 0.58 17.24
N GLN A 126 -7.54 0.41 17.70
CA GLN A 126 -7.90 0.47 19.11
C GLN A 126 -8.09 -0.95 19.64
N LEU A 127 -7.36 -1.29 20.70
CA LEU A 127 -7.50 -2.52 21.47
C LEU A 127 -8.10 -2.16 22.82
N SER A 128 -9.30 -2.67 23.12
CA SER A 128 -9.98 -2.47 24.40
C SER A 128 -10.24 -3.82 25.06
N ALA A 129 -9.81 -4.02 26.30
CA ALA A 129 -9.91 -5.30 27.03
C ALA A 129 -10.16 -5.07 28.53
N TYR A 130 -10.83 -6.00 29.21
CA TYR A 130 -11.04 -5.91 30.67
C TYR A 130 -9.79 -6.32 31.46
N THR A 131 -9.00 -7.24 30.91
CA THR A 131 -7.79 -7.80 31.52
C THR A 131 -6.63 -7.86 30.53
N GLU A 132 -5.41 -8.00 31.04
CA GLU A 132 -4.22 -8.17 30.20
C GLU A 132 -4.29 -9.47 29.38
N ASP A 133 -4.74 -10.58 29.98
CA ASP A 133 -4.89 -11.86 29.28
C ASP A 133 -5.86 -11.77 28.09
N GLU A 134 -6.97 -11.04 28.26
CA GLU A 134 -7.91 -10.78 27.15
C GLU A 134 -7.26 -9.91 26.07
N ALA A 135 -6.47 -8.91 26.46
CA ALA A 135 -5.76 -8.06 25.52
C ALA A 135 -4.73 -8.83 24.68
N VAL A 136 -3.98 -9.75 25.30
CA VAL A 136 -3.04 -10.64 24.62
C VAL A 136 -3.78 -11.52 23.61
N ALA A 137 -4.88 -12.14 24.02
CA ALA A 137 -5.70 -12.97 23.13
C ALA A 137 -6.25 -12.16 21.94
N LEU A 138 -6.75 -10.94 22.18
CA LEU A 138 -7.24 -10.07 21.11
C LEU A 138 -6.13 -9.66 20.13
N MET A 139 -4.90 -9.45 20.62
CA MET A 139 -3.76 -9.12 19.77
C MET A 139 -3.37 -10.30 18.87
N ASP A 140 -3.26 -11.50 19.43
CA ASP A 140 -2.91 -12.74 18.71
C ASP A 140 -3.98 -13.12 17.68
N GLU A 141 -5.25 -13.19 18.10
CA GLU A 141 -6.39 -13.56 17.23
C GLU A 141 -6.58 -12.61 16.04
N ASN A 142 -6.10 -11.36 16.14
CA ASN A 142 -6.23 -10.34 15.11
C ASN A 142 -4.89 -9.95 14.47
N ALA A 143 -3.81 -10.66 14.73
CA ALA A 143 -2.45 -10.29 14.33
C ALA A 143 -2.35 -9.99 12.82
N GLU A 144 -2.84 -10.90 11.98
CA GLU A 144 -2.82 -10.73 10.51
C GLU A 144 -3.59 -9.48 10.05
N LEU A 145 -4.76 -9.20 10.64
CA LEU A 145 -5.58 -8.05 10.29
C LEU A 145 -4.92 -6.73 10.72
N ILE A 146 -4.30 -6.70 11.89
CA ILE A 146 -3.58 -5.53 12.42
C ILE A 146 -2.38 -5.20 11.52
N VAL A 147 -1.57 -6.20 11.20
CA VAL A 147 -0.42 -6.04 10.29
C VAL A 147 -0.89 -5.56 8.92
N ALA A 148 -1.86 -6.25 8.31
CA ALA A 148 -2.38 -5.90 6.99
C ALA A 148 -2.96 -4.47 6.95
N PHE A 149 -3.62 -4.02 8.02
CA PHE A 149 -4.17 -2.67 8.10
C PHE A 149 -3.07 -1.60 8.06
N PHE A 150 -1.99 -1.76 8.81
CA PHE A 150 -0.88 -0.81 8.81
C PHE A 150 -0.03 -0.89 7.54
N GLU A 151 0.25 -2.09 7.02
CA GLU A 151 0.97 -2.26 5.75
C GLU A 151 0.21 -1.62 4.59
N GLN A 152 -1.11 -1.84 4.51
CA GLN A 152 -1.94 -1.22 3.48
C GLN A 152 -1.96 0.32 3.61
N ALA A 153 -1.95 0.85 4.84
CA ALA A 153 -1.87 2.29 5.05
C ALA A 153 -0.53 2.88 4.56
N GLU A 154 0.58 2.18 4.79
CA GLU A 154 1.88 2.58 4.25
C GLU A 154 1.92 2.53 2.72
N ARG A 155 1.40 1.45 2.14
CA ARG A 155 1.28 1.28 0.69
C ARG A 155 0.43 2.39 0.06
N ASP A 156 -0.74 2.68 0.63
CA ASP A 156 -1.64 3.74 0.17
C ASP A 156 -0.95 5.11 0.16
N ARG A 157 -0.11 5.41 1.17
CA ARG A 157 0.67 6.65 1.23
C ARG A 157 1.71 6.74 0.13
N VAL A 158 2.40 5.64 -0.17
CA VAL A 158 3.38 5.59 -1.28
C VAL A 158 2.67 5.76 -2.62
N ILE A 159 1.58 5.04 -2.86
CA ILE A 159 0.76 5.17 -4.09
C ILE A 159 0.22 6.60 -4.22
N GLY A 160 -0.30 7.18 -3.13
CA GLY A 160 -0.79 8.55 -3.13
C GLY A 160 0.31 9.57 -3.48
N ASN A 161 1.54 9.35 -3.02
CA ASN A 161 2.68 10.17 -3.40
C ASN A 161 3.06 9.99 -4.88
N ALA A 162 3.07 8.75 -5.37
CA ALA A 162 3.34 8.43 -6.78
C ALA A 162 2.36 9.14 -7.73
N LEU A 163 1.08 9.14 -7.38
CA LEU A 163 0.02 9.84 -8.12
C LEU A 163 0.18 11.37 -8.07
N LEU A 164 0.57 11.91 -6.91
CA LEU A 164 0.71 13.37 -6.74
C LEU A 164 1.89 13.96 -7.52
N TYR A 165 2.96 13.18 -7.68
CA TYR A 165 4.21 13.62 -8.31
C TYR A 165 4.57 12.75 -9.52
N GLU A 166 3.58 12.35 -10.30
CA GLU A 166 3.74 11.36 -11.37
C GLU A 166 4.66 11.84 -12.51
N GLU A 167 5.54 10.96 -12.98
CA GLU A 167 6.29 11.10 -14.22
C GLU A 167 5.54 10.41 -15.37
N HIS A 168 4.59 11.14 -15.98
CA HIS A 168 3.66 10.58 -16.95
C HIS A 168 4.33 9.95 -18.19
N SER A 169 5.52 10.41 -18.59
CA SER A 169 6.21 9.86 -19.76
C SER A 169 6.58 8.38 -19.62
N LEU A 170 6.80 7.93 -18.38
CA LEU A 170 7.04 6.51 -18.07
C LEU A 170 5.75 5.71 -18.24
N ALA A 171 4.64 6.22 -17.72
CA ALA A 171 3.34 5.56 -17.83
C ALA A 171 2.89 5.41 -19.29
N ASP A 172 3.11 6.43 -20.13
CA ASP A 172 2.83 6.38 -21.57
C ASP A 172 3.64 5.28 -22.26
N THR A 173 4.95 5.20 -21.95
CA THR A 173 5.86 4.20 -22.52
C THR A 173 5.42 2.78 -22.15
N VAL A 174 5.12 2.53 -20.88
CA VAL A 174 4.69 1.20 -20.39
C VAL A 174 3.32 0.85 -20.97
N SER A 175 2.37 1.78 -20.95
CA SER A 175 1.02 1.56 -21.47
C SER A 175 1.01 1.22 -22.96
N ALA A 176 1.87 1.84 -23.76
CA ALA A 176 1.99 1.55 -25.18
C ALA A 176 2.44 0.09 -25.47
N ILE A 177 3.18 -0.54 -24.55
CA ILE A 177 3.73 -1.90 -24.72
C ILE A 177 2.82 -2.96 -24.08
N PHE A 178 2.26 -2.66 -22.91
CA PHE A 178 1.56 -3.63 -22.06
C PHE A 178 0.05 -3.38 -21.91
N GLY A 179 -0.47 -2.27 -22.42
CA GLY A 179 -1.89 -1.90 -22.33
C GLY A 179 -2.31 -1.36 -20.96
N GLY A 180 -1.37 -1.13 -20.05
CA GLY A 180 -1.53 -0.56 -18.72
C GLY A 180 -0.17 -0.20 -18.13
N SER A 181 -0.15 0.44 -16.97
CA SER A 181 1.07 0.87 -16.30
C SER A 181 0.90 0.99 -14.79
N PRO A 182 1.95 0.74 -13.99
CA PRO A 182 2.11 1.35 -12.67
C PRO A 182 2.21 2.88 -12.77
N HIS A 183 1.92 3.59 -11.68
CA HIS A 183 2.26 5.00 -11.51
C HIS A 183 3.68 5.15 -10.98
N PHE A 184 4.49 5.99 -11.63
CA PHE A 184 5.87 6.23 -11.24
C PHE A 184 6.05 7.67 -10.74
N PRO A 185 6.57 7.90 -9.52
CA PRO A 185 6.88 9.25 -9.07
C PRO A 185 8.09 9.85 -9.80
N ALA A 186 8.18 11.17 -9.74
CA ALA A 186 9.33 11.93 -10.20
C ALA A 186 10.64 11.40 -9.60
N GLY A 187 11.64 11.24 -10.45
CA GLY A 187 12.97 10.72 -10.09
C GLY A 187 13.28 9.37 -10.72
N TYR A 188 12.26 8.54 -10.97
CA TYR A 188 12.42 7.32 -11.77
C TYR A 188 12.77 7.66 -13.23
N LYS A 189 13.56 6.80 -13.88
CA LYS A 189 14.04 6.99 -15.26
C LYS A 189 13.98 5.71 -16.05
N LEU A 190 13.66 5.82 -17.33
CA LEU A 190 13.72 4.72 -18.27
C LEU A 190 15.18 4.30 -18.52
N ARG A 191 15.51 3.04 -18.24
CA ARG A 191 16.81 2.42 -18.54
C ARG A 191 16.80 1.68 -19.87
N LYS A 192 15.72 0.94 -20.14
CA LYS A 192 15.57 0.12 -21.35
C LYS A 192 14.09 -0.05 -21.70
N ALA A 193 13.77 -0.03 -22.99
CA ALA A 193 12.47 -0.43 -23.51
C ALA A 193 12.66 -1.24 -24.81
N THR A 194 11.92 -2.33 -24.93
CA THR A 194 11.77 -3.16 -26.13
C THR A 194 10.27 -3.42 -26.34
N SER A 195 9.90 -4.25 -27.33
CA SER A 195 8.51 -4.63 -27.57
C SER A 195 7.88 -5.53 -26.49
N ASP A 196 8.71 -6.10 -25.61
CA ASP A 196 8.35 -7.13 -24.63
C ASP A 196 8.91 -6.88 -23.22
N PHE A 197 9.69 -5.81 -23.02
CA PHE A 197 10.40 -5.52 -21.77
C PHE A 197 10.61 -4.02 -21.56
N VAL A 198 10.41 -3.55 -20.33
CA VAL A 198 10.71 -2.21 -19.85
C VAL A 198 11.45 -2.31 -18.52
N TRP A 199 12.53 -1.52 -18.38
CA TRP A 199 13.27 -1.34 -17.14
C TRP A 199 13.27 0.13 -16.77
N ILE A 200 12.72 0.44 -15.61
CA ILE A 200 12.65 1.76 -15.01
C ILE A 200 13.39 1.71 -13.67
N ALA A 201 14.27 2.68 -13.42
CA ALA A 201 15.12 2.69 -12.23
C ALA A 201 15.04 4.02 -11.49
N TYR A 202 15.13 3.96 -10.17
CA TYR A 202 15.43 5.11 -9.34
C TYR A 202 16.77 4.93 -8.64
N ASP A 203 17.80 5.50 -9.25
CA ASP A 203 19.18 5.36 -8.81
C ASP A 203 19.58 6.46 -7.84
N ARG A 204 20.04 6.04 -6.66
CA ARG A 204 20.73 6.89 -5.69
C ARG A 204 22.10 6.30 -5.38
N GLU A 205 22.92 7.06 -4.66
CA GLU A 205 24.22 6.57 -4.22
C GLU A 205 24.04 5.32 -3.33
N TYR A 206 24.53 4.17 -3.80
CA TYR A 206 24.42 2.85 -3.16
C TYR A 206 23.01 2.29 -2.94
N VAL A 207 21.97 2.86 -3.57
CA VAL A 207 20.59 2.36 -3.50
C VAL A 207 19.98 2.37 -4.88
N TYR A 208 19.60 1.20 -5.38
CA TYR A 208 18.86 1.02 -6.62
C TYR A 208 17.48 0.44 -6.29
N GLN A 209 16.45 1.16 -6.70
CA GLN A 209 15.05 0.73 -6.64
C GLN A 209 14.55 0.64 -8.07
N ASP A 210 14.28 -0.57 -8.52
CA ASP A 210 14.07 -0.85 -9.93
C ASP A 210 12.74 -1.55 -10.14
N VAL A 211 12.08 -1.19 -11.23
CA VAL A 211 10.86 -1.84 -11.72
C VAL A 211 11.11 -2.37 -13.12
N LEU A 212 10.87 -3.66 -13.30
CA LEU A 212 10.87 -4.36 -14.56
C LEU A 212 9.43 -4.71 -14.93
N ILE A 213 9.02 -4.38 -16.15
CA ILE A 213 7.76 -4.87 -16.70
C ILE A 213 8.08 -5.67 -17.95
N TYR A 214 7.55 -6.88 -18.05
CA TYR A 214 7.77 -7.72 -19.21
C TYR A 214 6.58 -8.61 -19.50
N LYS A 215 6.53 -9.12 -20.73
CA LYS A 215 5.49 -10.07 -21.13
C LYS A 215 6.05 -11.22 -21.94
N TYR A 216 5.41 -12.37 -21.82
CA TYR A 216 5.72 -13.55 -22.61
C TYR A 216 4.43 -14.27 -22.99
N PRO A 217 4.38 -14.93 -24.16
CA PRO A 217 3.19 -15.66 -24.57
C PRO A 217 2.93 -16.80 -23.59
N ILE A 218 1.66 -17.01 -23.26
CA ILE A 218 1.23 -18.19 -22.52
C ILE A 218 1.37 -19.39 -23.45
N GLY A 219 2.15 -20.39 -23.06
CA GLY A 219 2.34 -21.61 -23.83
C GLY A 219 1.28 -22.67 -23.51
N GLU A 220 1.63 -23.92 -23.78
CA GLU A 220 0.80 -25.10 -23.46
C GLU A 220 1.04 -25.61 -22.03
N GLU A 221 1.63 -24.80 -21.14
CA GLU A 221 1.90 -25.22 -19.77
C GLU A 221 0.60 -25.59 -19.04
N LYS A 222 0.64 -26.73 -18.33
CA LYS A 222 -0.50 -27.21 -17.55
C LYS A 222 -0.92 -26.24 -16.44
N ASP A 223 0.05 -25.54 -15.86
CA ASP A 223 -0.16 -24.51 -14.84
C ASP A 223 0.78 -23.33 -15.10
N PRO A 224 0.32 -22.29 -15.84
CA PRO A 224 1.13 -21.11 -16.15
C PRO A 224 1.61 -20.33 -14.92
N PHE A 225 0.97 -20.54 -13.76
CA PHE A 225 1.25 -19.83 -12.51
C PHE A 225 2.07 -20.64 -11.51
N SER A 226 2.52 -21.84 -11.88
CA SER A 226 3.41 -22.61 -11.00
C SER A 226 4.71 -21.86 -10.72
N ALA A 227 5.26 -22.03 -9.53
CA ALA A 227 6.52 -21.39 -9.13
C ALA A 227 7.64 -21.68 -10.14
N ASP A 228 7.78 -22.93 -10.59
CA ASP A 228 8.76 -23.33 -11.60
C ASP A 228 8.60 -22.56 -12.91
N ASN A 229 7.37 -22.37 -13.39
CA ASN A 229 7.12 -21.63 -14.62
C ASN A 229 7.43 -20.13 -14.46
N ILE A 230 6.98 -19.52 -13.36
CA ILE A 230 7.27 -18.13 -13.04
C ILE A 230 8.79 -17.89 -12.99
N ILE A 231 9.52 -18.73 -12.25
CA ILE A 231 10.98 -18.58 -12.07
C ILE A 231 11.74 -18.87 -13.36
N ARG A 232 11.31 -19.86 -14.16
CA ARG A 232 11.90 -20.14 -15.48
C ARG A 232 11.80 -18.94 -16.41
N HIS A 233 10.60 -18.34 -16.53
CA HIS A 233 10.38 -17.18 -17.39
C HIS A 233 11.08 -15.93 -16.86
N ARG A 234 11.10 -15.73 -15.53
CA ARG A 234 11.88 -14.67 -14.88
C ARG A 234 13.36 -14.79 -15.25
N ASN A 235 14.00 -15.92 -14.98
CA ASN A 235 15.43 -16.12 -15.21
C ASN A 235 15.81 -15.93 -16.69
N ALA A 236 15.00 -16.48 -17.62
CA ALA A 236 15.23 -16.26 -19.06
C ALA A 236 15.12 -14.78 -19.46
N THR A 237 14.17 -14.05 -18.88
CA THR A 237 13.99 -12.60 -19.12
C THR A 237 15.15 -11.79 -18.55
N MET A 238 15.59 -12.10 -17.33
CA MET A 238 16.69 -11.40 -16.67
C MET A 238 18.01 -11.63 -17.39
N GLN A 239 18.31 -12.87 -17.79
CA GLN A 239 19.50 -13.19 -18.58
C GLN A 239 19.58 -12.40 -19.89
N LYS A 240 18.45 -12.24 -20.59
CA LYS A 240 18.37 -11.49 -21.85
C LYS A 240 18.51 -9.98 -21.64
N ASN A 241 18.00 -9.45 -20.53
CA ASN A 241 17.72 -8.02 -20.41
C ASN A 241 18.49 -7.25 -19.35
N VAL A 242 18.99 -7.92 -18.31
CA VAL A 242 19.60 -7.31 -17.13
C VAL A 242 21.03 -7.85 -16.97
N PRO A 243 22.00 -7.33 -17.76
CA PRO A 243 23.38 -7.75 -17.68
C PRO A 243 24.02 -7.27 -16.36
N GLY A 244 24.94 -8.07 -15.81
CA GLY A 244 25.79 -7.65 -14.70
C GLY A 244 26.99 -6.81 -15.18
N MET A 245 27.87 -6.46 -14.24
CA MET A 245 29.03 -5.62 -14.54
C MET A 245 30.10 -6.35 -15.38
N PHE A 246 30.21 -7.67 -15.24
CA PHE A 246 31.26 -8.48 -15.86
C PHE A 246 30.76 -9.24 -17.10
N GLU A 247 31.69 -9.68 -17.94
CA GLU A 247 31.36 -10.51 -19.09
C GLU A 247 30.68 -11.82 -18.64
N ASN A 248 29.62 -12.23 -19.34
CA ASN A 248 28.79 -13.39 -18.99
C ASN A 248 28.19 -13.36 -17.57
N SER A 249 27.98 -12.16 -17.02
CA SER A 249 27.21 -11.95 -15.78
C SER A 249 25.82 -11.38 -16.09
N TYR A 250 24.81 -11.82 -15.36
CA TYR A 250 23.42 -11.42 -15.55
C TYR A 250 22.59 -11.69 -14.30
N MET A 251 21.50 -10.95 -14.11
CA MET A 251 20.60 -11.19 -12.97
C MET A 251 19.87 -12.54 -13.10
N THR A 252 19.70 -13.23 -11.98
CA THR A 252 18.94 -14.47 -11.85
C THR A 252 18.20 -14.53 -10.50
N THR A 253 17.39 -15.57 -10.28
CA THR A 253 16.81 -15.88 -8.96
C THR A 253 17.87 -16.60 -8.13
N SER A 254 18.10 -16.13 -6.90
CA SER A 254 19.02 -16.78 -5.97
C SER A 254 18.44 -18.11 -5.49
N PRO A 255 19.22 -19.21 -5.49
CA PRO A 255 18.76 -20.52 -5.04
C PRO A 255 18.80 -20.67 -3.50
N VAL A 256 19.26 -19.65 -2.76
CA VAL A 256 19.44 -19.71 -1.30
C VAL A 256 18.11 -19.88 -0.56
N LEU A 257 17.02 -19.36 -1.14
CA LEU A 257 15.68 -19.47 -0.57
C LEU A 257 14.67 -19.67 -1.71
N GLU A 258 13.85 -20.71 -1.61
CA GLU A 258 12.78 -20.97 -2.58
C GLU A 258 11.78 -19.80 -2.59
N PRO A 259 11.46 -19.21 -3.75
CA PRO A 259 10.51 -18.11 -3.82
C PRO A 259 9.10 -18.51 -3.36
N LEU A 260 8.46 -17.65 -2.58
CA LEU A 260 7.05 -17.80 -2.19
C LEU A 260 6.15 -17.25 -3.28
N VAL A 261 5.25 -18.09 -3.78
CA VAL A 261 4.18 -17.69 -4.70
C VAL A 261 2.85 -17.73 -3.97
N GLN A 262 2.09 -16.65 -4.03
CA GLN A 262 0.77 -16.55 -3.43
C GLN A 262 -0.21 -15.81 -4.35
N HIS A 263 -1.47 -16.25 -4.33
CA HIS A 263 -2.54 -15.59 -5.06
C HIS A 263 -3.00 -14.33 -4.33
N VAL A 264 -3.12 -13.22 -5.05
CA VAL A 264 -3.55 -11.93 -4.50
C VAL A 264 -4.60 -11.30 -5.42
N LYS A 265 -5.63 -10.73 -4.80
CA LYS A 265 -6.63 -9.91 -5.48
C LYS A 265 -6.60 -8.49 -4.91
N TYR A 266 -6.32 -7.50 -5.76
CA TYR A 266 -6.21 -6.11 -5.35
C TYR A 266 -6.83 -5.18 -6.39
N ARG A 267 -7.73 -4.28 -5.97
CA ARG A 267 -8.43 -3.31 -6.85
C ARG A 267 -9.02 -3.92 -8.13
N GLY A 268 -9.51 -5.16 -8.04
CA GLY A 268 -10.11 -5.88 -9.18
C GLY A 268 -9.10 -6.56 -10.11
N LEU A 269 -7.79 -6.37 -9.90
CA LEU A 269 -6.74 -7.17 -10.53
C LEU A 269 -6.50 -8.44 -9.71
N ASP A 270 -6.31 -9.55 -10.42
CA ASP A 270 -6.01 -10.87 -9.88
C ASP A 270 -4.62 -11.27 -10.39
N PHE A 271 -3.70 -11.59 -9.48
CA PHE A 271 -2.31 -11.88 -9.82
C PHE A 271 -1.66 -12.88 -8.86
N MET A 272 -0.62 -13.56 -9.35
CA MET A 272 0.30 -14.29 -8.50
C MET A 272 1.42 -13.36 -8.05
N GLN A 273 1.50 -13.13 -6.74
CA GLN A 273 2.63 -12.44 -6.13
C GLN A 273 3.76 -13.44 -5.88
N THR A 274 4.97 -13.14 -6.34
CA THR A 274 6.17 -13.90 -6.02
C THR A 274 7.13 -13.06 -5.22
N ARG A 275 7.57 -13.54 -4.04
CA ARG A 275 8.65 -12.94 -3.26
C ARG A 275 9.87 -13.84 -3.33
N GLY A 276 11.06 -13.26 -3.48
CA GLY A 276 12.29 -14.02 -3.60
C GLY A 276 13.53 -13.16 -3.44
N LEU A 277 14.69 -13.81 -3.53
CA LEU A 277 15.99 -13.14 -3.61
C LEU A 277 16.50 -13.22 -5.04
N TRP A 278 17.10 -12.14 -5.52
CA TRP A 278 17.84 -12.10 -6.77
C TRP A 278 19.34 -12.04 -6.47
N GLU A 279 20.13 -12.58 -7.38
CA GLU A 279 21.57 -12.44 -7.41
C GLU A 279 22.02 -12.21 -8.86
N VAL A 280 23.28 -11.84 -9.04
CA VAL A 280 23.90 -11.77 -10.37
C VAL A 280 24.80 -12.98 -10.52
N GLU A 281 24.52 -13.80 -11.52
CA GLU A 281 25.38 -14.93 -11.91
C GLU A 281 26.78 -14.40 -12.20
N ASN A 282 27.81 -15.03 -11.63
CA ASN A 282 29.22 -14.59 -11.74
C ASN A 282 29.53 -13.21 -11.12
N ASP A 283 28.75 -12.75 -10.14
CA ASP A 283 29.00 -11.54 -9.34
C ASP A 283 28.46 -11.70 -7.90
N TYR A 284 28.73 -10.76 -7.01
CA TYR A 284 28.30 -10.76 -5.61
C TYR A 284 27.12 -9.80 -5.34
N MET A 285 26.51 -9.26 -6.39
CA MET A 285 25.35 -8.40 -6.27
C MET A 285 24.08 -9.23 -6.05
N GLY A 286 23.22 -8.78 -5.13
CA GLY A 286 21.95 -9.43 -4.86
C GLY A 286 21.06 -8.60 -3.94
N GLY A 287 19.83 -9.08 -3.75
CA GLY A 287 18.84 -8.40 -2.93
C GLY A 287 17.46 -9.04 -3.02
N PRO A 288 16.45 -8.43 -2.39
CA PRO A 288 15.06 -8.86 -2.47
C PRO A 288 14.40 -8.44 -3.79
N PHE A 289 13.44 -9.25 -4.25
CA PHE A 289 12.46 -8.86 -5.26
C PHE A 289 11.04 -9.27 -4.88
N VAL A 290 10.06 -8.59 -5.47
CA VAL A 290 8.66 -8.96 -5.48
C VAL A 290 8.10 -8.77 -6.89
N SER A 291 7.29 -9.71 -7.38
CA SER A 291 6.66 -9.58 -8.70
C SER A 291 5.18 -9.93 -8.66
N HIS A 292 4.40 -9.32 -9.55
CA HIS A 292 3.00 -9.63 -9.82
C HIS A 292 2.91 -10.20 -11.23
N SER A 293 2.44 -11.44 -11.36
CA SER A 293 2.18 -12.09 -12.64
C SER A 293 0.67 -12.16 -12.88
N PHE A 294 0.20 -11.62 -14.00
CA PHE A 294 -1.22 -11.62 -14.38
C PHE A 294 -1.41 -11.64 -15.89
N TYR A 295 -2.56 -12.10 -16.35
CA TYR A 295 -2.85 -12.18 -17.78
C TYR A 295 -3.03 -10.80 -18.43
N SER A 296 -2.58 -10.68 -19.68
CA SER A 296 -3.00 -9.60 -20.57
C SER A 296 -4.52 -9.59 -20.73
N ARG A 297 -5.09 -8.42 -21.08
CA ARG A 297 -6.55 -8.29 -21.29
C ARG A 297 -7.11 -9.26 -22.35
N ASP A 298 -6.33 -9.62 -23.36
CA ASP A 298 -6.73 -10.57 -24.39
C ASP A 298 -6.41 -12.03 -24.03
N GLY A 299 -5.81 -12.26 -22.85
CA GLY A 299 -5.50 -13.59 -22.31
C GLY A 299 -4.43 -14.35 -23.09
N LYS A 300 -3.60 -13.67 -23.90
CA LYS A 300 -2.55 -14.31 -24.72
C LYS A 300 -1.17 -14.28 -24.09
N ASP A 301 -0.89 -13.24 -23.31
CA ASP A 301 0.40 -13.04 -22.67
C ASP A 301 0.25 -13.10 -21.15
N MET A 302 1.29 -13.60 -20.49
CA MET A 302 1.53 -13.28 -19.09
C MET A 302 2.25 -11.94 -19.03
N ILE A 303 1.73 -10.99 -18.26
CA ILE A 303 2.40 -9.75 -17.90
C ILE A 303 2.98 -9.93 -16.50
N VAL A 304 4.24 -9.56 -16.34
CA VAL A 304 4.92 -9.55 -15.05
C VAL A 304 5.41 -8.14 -14.76
N THR A 305 5.02 -7.60 -13.61
CA THR A 305 5.62 -6.39 -13.04
C THR A 305 6.45 -6.82 -11.85
N GLU A 306 7.75 -6.51 -11.84
CA GLU A 306 8.70 -6.93 -10.82
C GLU A 306 9.42 -5.72 -10.26
N ALA A 307 9.53 -5.65 -8.94
CA ALA A 307 10.29 -4.66 -8.21
C ALA A 307 11.45 -5.34 -7.49
N PHE A 308 12.65 -4.77 -7.58
CA PHE A 308 13.81 -5.26 -6.85
C PHE A 308 14.62 -4.12 -6.24
N VAL A 309 15.36 -4.43 -5.18
CA VAL A 309 16.22 -3.47 -4.48
C VAL A 309 17.65 -3.97 -4.38
N TYR A 310 18.60 -3.11 -4.74
CA TYR A 310 20.01 -3.25 -4.38
C TYR A 310 20.37 -2.15 -3.37
N ALA A 311 20.66 -2.51 -2.13
CA ALA A 311 21.07 -1.57 -1.09
C ALA A 311 22.06 -2.26 -0.12
N PRO A 312 23.32 -2.51 -0.54
CA PRO A 312 24.25 -3.33 0.23
C PRO A 312 24.69 -2.69 1.57
N ARG A 313 24.53 -1.37 1.70
CA ARG A 313 24.92 -0.59 2.89
C ARG A 313 23.75 -0.22 3.81
N TYR A 314 22.53 -0.59 3.44
CA TYR A 314 21.33 -0.13 4.13
C TYR A 314 20.31 -1.26 4.34
N ASP A 315 19.46 -1.02 5.34
CA ASP A 315 18.21 -1.74 5.55
C ASP A 315 17.30 -1.56 4.32
N LYS A 316 16.65 -2.65 3.90
CA LYS A 316 15.95 -2.79 2.62
C LYS A 316 14.45 -2.72 2.75
N ARG A 317 13.87 -2.96 3.93
CA ARG A 317 12.42 -2.99 4.15
C ARG A 317 11.72 -1.76 3.58
N GLN A 318 12.23 -0.56 3.90
CA GLN A 318 11.61 0.68 3.47
C GLN A 318 11.75 0.92 1.96
N TYR A 319 12.90 0.57 1.37
CA TYR A 319 13.07 0.67 -0.07
C TYR A 319 12.18 -0.32 -0.82
N MET A 320 12.05 -1.56 -0.31
CA MET A 320 11.17 -2.58 -0.86
C MET A 320 9.71 -2.16 -0.77
N LEU A 321 9.23 -1.69 0.39
CA LEU A 321 7.88 -1.15 0.56
C LEU A 321 7.57 -0.04 -0.45
N GLN A 322 8.52 0.86 -0.68
CA GLN A 322 8.36 1.96 -1.63
C GLN A 322 8.22 1.48 -3.08
N VAL A 323 9.10 0.58 -3.53
CA VAL A 323 9.10 0.13 -4.93
C VAL A 323 7.99 -0.90 -5.19
N GLU A 324 7.69 -1.77 -4.22
CA GLU A 324 6.58 -2.74 -4.26
C GLU A 324 5.23 -2.03 -4.41
N ALA A 325 5.03 -0.94 -3.66
CA ALA A 325 3.78 -0.17 -3.72
C ALA A 325 3.49 0.36 -5.13
N LEU A 326 4.52 0.60 -5.97
CA LEU A 326 4.31 0.99 -7.36
C LEU A 326 3.63 -0.15 -8.14
N LEU A 327 4.00 -1.41 -7.93
CA LEU A 327 3.37 -2.54 -8.61
C LEU A 327 1.87 -2.64 -8.30
N TYR A 328 1.50 -2.33 -7.05
CA TYR A 328 0.11 -2.25 -6.60
C TYR A 328 -0.69 -1.08 -7.20
N SER A 329 0.00 -0.11 -7.81
CA SER A 329 -0.62 1.02 -8.50
C SER A 329 -0.91 0.74 -9.97
N TRP A 330 -0.74 -0.51 -10.44
CA TRP A 330 -1.08 -0.86 -11.82
C TRP A 330 -2.52 -0.48 -12.18
N GLU A 331 -2.65 0.28 -13.26
CA GLU A 331 -3.92 0.57 -13.89
C GLU A 331 -3.86 0.23 -15.38
N TRP A 332 -4.93 -0.39 -15.87
CA TRP A 332 -5.06 -0.61 -17.30
C TRP A 332 -5.41 0.70 -18.01
N ALA A 333 -4.82 0.92 -19.19
CA ALA A 333 -5.20 2.06 -20.01
C ALA A 333 -6.70 2.01 -20.35
N VAL A 334 -7.37 3.15 -20.25
CA VAL A 334 -8.76 3.27 -20.68
C VAL A 334 -8.77 3.08 -22.19
N PRO A 335 -9.56 2.13 -22.74
CA PRO A 335 -9.70 2.02 -24.19
C PRO A 335 -10.20 3.38 -24.71
N GLU A 336 -9.54 3.96 -25.72
CA GLU A 336 -10.08 5.14 -26.39
C GLU A 336 -11.51 4.81 -26.80
N GLU A 337 -12.50 5.55 -26.25
CA GLU A 337 -13.84 5.52 -26.83
C GLU A 337 -13.66 5.89 -28.29
N LYS A 338 -13.95 4.94 -29.19
CA LYS A 338 -14.02 5.24 -30.61
C LYS A 338 -14.98 6.42 -30.74
N ALA A 339 -14.45 7.60 -31.03
CA ALA A 339 -15.23 8.76 -31.40
C ALA A 339 -16.12 8.32 -32.56
N GLN A 340 -17.39 8.01 -32.26
CA GLN A 340 -18.40 7.75 -33.26
C GLN A 340 -18.70 9.10 -33.90
N ASN A 341 -18.00 9.38 -35.01
CA ASN A 341 -18.44 10.33 -36.02
C ASN A 341 -19.33 9.62 -37.03
#